data_AF-A0A0F9LS84-F1
#
_entry.id   AF-A0A0F9LS84-F1
#
_cell.length_a   1.000
_cell.length_b   1.000
_cell.length_c   1.000
_cell.angle_alpha   90.00
_cell.angle_beta   90.00
_cell.angle_gamma   90.00
#
_symmetry.space_group_name_H-M   'P 1'
#
loop_
_entity.id
_entity.type
_entity.pdbx_description
1 polymer ?
#
loop_
_entity_poly.entity_id
_entity_poly.type
_entity_poly.pdbx_seq_one_letter_code
_entity_poly.pdbx_strand_id
1 'polypeptide(L)'
;MVNILPTQKIARIKGLFEAATSSREIASIVKVSPITVQRYFKIFRAERSTPVFCPCGKVATHHEWCNYRFERSPARQQFMRGRPFVQRVVQPEELLLKISSLLPMSLPAHIRDDVRQEIVLAVLTGEIRYREIGSKVREFISRVFKLHPARFGPVSLDAIVPGTDNLRLIDTIESDRPHF
;
A
#
# COMPACT_ATOMS: atom_id res chain seq x y z
N MET A 1 34.07 39.34 7.71
CA MET A 1 33.08 40.31 7.17
C MET A 1 31.73 39.63 7.02
N VAL A 2 30.71 40.03 7.79
CA VAL A 2 29.34 39.55 7.57
C VAL A 2 28.88 40.18 6.26
N ASN A 3 28.58 39.36 5.25
CA ASN A 3 28.08 39.85 3.97
C ASN A 3 26.62 40.28 4.19
N ILE A 4 26.41 41.55 4.56
CA ILE A 4 25.09 42.09 4.91
C ILE A 4 24.30 42.26 3.62
N LEU A 5 23.19 41.54 3.48
CA LEU A 5 22.28 41.73 2.36
C LEU A 5 21.65 43.13 2.38
N PRO A 6 21.31 43.71 1.21
CA PRO A 6 20.51 44.92 1.15
C PRO A 6 19.20 44.79 1.94
N THR A 7 18.79 45.87 2.61
CA THR A 7 17.58 45.92 3.46
C THR A 7 16.32 45.45 2.73
N GLN A 8 16.16 45.79 1.45
CA GLN A 8 15.04 45.33 0.61
C GLN A 8 15.00 43.79 0.47
N LYS A 9 16.15 43.14 0.30
CA LYS A 9 16.22 41.67 0.23
C LYS A 9 15.89 41.03 1.56
N ILE A 10 16.33 41.64 2.67
CA ILE A 10 16.02 41.16 4.02
C ILE A 10 14.51 41.24 4.28
N ALA A 11 13.87 42.37 3.97
CA ALA A 11 12.42 42.53 4.12
C ALA A 11 11.64 41.50 3.27
N ARG A 12 12.08 41.27 2.02
CA ARG A 12 11.49 40.26 1.14
C ARG A 12 11.64 38.84 1.70
N ILE A 13 12.80 38.49 2.25
CA ILE A 13 13.03 37.19 2.90
C ILE A 13 12.08 37.02 4.10
N LYS A 14 11.93 38.06 4.95
CA LYS A 14 11.04 38.03 6.11
C LYS A 14 9.59 37.77 5.70
N GLY A 15 9.07 38.51 4.71
CA GLY A 15 7.70 38.31 4.21
C GLY A 15 7.46 36.90 3.64
N LEU A 16 8.46 36.32 2.97
CA LEU A 16 8.34 34.95 2.47
C LEU A 16 8.35 33.89 3.58
N PHE A 17 9.03 34.13 4.70
CA PHE A 17 8.93 33.25 5.86
C PHE A 17 7.54 33.30 6.51
N GLU A 18 6.91 34.48 6.53
CA GLU A 18 5.54 34.64 7.04
C GLU A 18 4.53 33.91 6.16
N ALA A 19 4.76 33.88 4.85
CA ALA A 19 4.00 33.06 3.90
C ALA A 19 4.35 31.55 3.96
N ALA A 20 5.04 31.10 5.02
CA ALA A 20 5.49 29.72 5.22
C ALA A 20 6.31 29.14 4.04
N THR A 21 6.98 29.98 3.25
CA THR A 21 7.75 29.52 2.09
C THR A 21 9.02 28.80 2.55
N SER A 22 9.40 27.72 1.86
CA SER A 22 10.59 26.94 2.24
C SER A 22 11.90 27.73 1.99
N SER A 23 12.92 27.53 2.84
CA SER A 23 14.20 28.28 2.69
C SER A 23 14.88 28.08 1.33
N ARG A 24 14.70 26.93 0.68
CA ARG A 24 15.22 26.66 -0.67
C ARG A 24 14.51 27.48 -1.74
N GLU A 25 13.19 27.57 -1.63
CA GLU A 25 12.36 28.33 -2.56
C GLU A 25 12.59 29.83 -2.38
N ILE A 26 12.72 30.31 -1.13
CA ILE A 26 13.15 31.67 -0.83
C ILE A 26 14.51 31.98 -1.46
N ALA A 27 15.47 31.06 -1.33
CA ALA A 27 16.81 31.21 -1.93
C ALA A 27 16.73 31.36 -3.45
N SER A 28 15.87 30.57 -4.10
CA SER A 28 15.59 30.65 -5.54
C SER A 28 14.93 31.98 -5.93
N ILE A 29 13.90 32.42 -5.20
CA ILE A 29 13.14 33.65 -5.47
C ILE A 29 14.00 34.90 -5.29
N VAL A 30 14.77 34.95 -4.20
CA VAL A 30 15.58 36.12 -3.82
C VAL A 30 16.97 36.09 -4.50
N LYS A 31 17.31 34.99 -5.18
CA LYS A 31 18.60 34.74 -5.84
C LYS A 31 19.77 34.90 -4.86
N VAL A 32 19.72 34.18 -3.74
CA VAL A 32 20.75 34.15 -2.71
C VAL A 32 21.06 32.71 -2.31
N SER A 33 22.23 32.47 -1.70
CA SER A 33 22.57 31.13 -1.21
C SER A 33 21.56 30.66 -0.15
N PRO A 34 21.14 29.37 -0.18
CA PRO A 34 20.32 28.78 0.88
C PRO A 34 20.91 28.93 2.29
N ILE A 35 22.25 28.95 2.41
CA ILE A 35 22.95 29.15 3.68
C ILE A 35 22.67 30.56 4.22
N THR A 36 22.65 31.57 3.35
CA THR A 36 22.31 32.94 3.72
C THR A 36 20.87 33.02 4.21
N VAL A 37 19.92 32.40 3.51
CA VAL A 37 18.53 32.34 3.94
C VAL A 37 18.38 31.67 5.31
N GLN A 38 19.09 30.57 5.57
CA GLN A 38 19.08 29.90 6.87
C GLN A 38 19.64 30.77 8.01
N ARG A 39 20.69 31.57 7.74
CA ARG A 39 21.21 32.53 8.73
C ARG A 39 20.14 33.57 9.09
N TYR A 40 19.48 34.17 8.09
CA TYR A 40 18.40 35.12 8.33
C TYR A 40 17.17 34.46 8.97
N PHE A 41 16.88 33.20 8.67
CA PHE A 41 15.82 32.45 9.33
C PHE A 41 16.07 32.30 10.83
N LYS A 42 17.32 32.03 11.24
CA LYS A 42 17.71 31.93 12.66
C LYS A 42 17.48 33.26 13.39
N ILE A 43 17.89 34.38 12.77
CA ILE A 43 17.68 35.73 13.32
C ILE A 43 16.18 36.02 13.42
N PHE A 44 15.44 35.81 12.34
CA PHE A 44 14.00 36.02 12.27
C PHE A 44 13.21 35.21 13.32
N ARG A 45 13.63 33.97 13.59
CA ARG A 45 13.03 33.14 14.64
C ARG A 45 13.34 33.67 16.05
N ALA A 46 14.55 34.21 16.26
CA ALA A 46 14.93 34.78 17.55
C ALA A 46 14.19 36.08 17.86
N GLU A 47 13.84 36.86 16.84
CA GLU A 47 13.04 38.09 16.95
C GLU A 47 11.55 37.83 17.26
N ARG A 48 11.05 36.61 17.05
CA ARG A 48 9.63 36.26 17.23
C ARG A 48 9.37 35.51 18.52
N SER A 49 8.28 35.89 19.20
CA SER A 49 7.71 35.13 20.32
C SER A 49 6.88 33.92 19.86
N THR A 50 6.43 33.91 18.60
CA THR A 50 5.62 32.83 18.02
C THR A 50 6.45 31.90 17.11
N PRO A 51 6.20 30.58 17.16
CA PRO A 51 6.91 29.64 16.31
C PRO A 51 6.52 29.84 14.84
N VAL A 52 7.52 29.71 13.95
CA VAL A 52 7.28 29.67 12.50
C VAL A 52 6.85 28.26 12.12
N PHE A 53 5.79 28.14 11.34
CA PHE A 53 5.26 26.85 10.89
C PHE A 53 5.72 26.50 9.47
N CYS A 54 5.95 25.23 9.24
CA CYS A 54 6.14 24.62 7.93
C CYS A 54 4.76 24.49 7.23
N PRO A 55 4.69 24.51 5.89
CA PRO A 55 3.46 24.20 5.16
C PRO A 55 2.83 22.84 5.49
N CYS A 56 3.58 21.91 6.09
CA CYS A 56 3.05 20.65 6.58
C CYS A 56 2.27 20.76 7.91
N GLY A 57 2.16 21.96 8.50
CA GLY A 57 1.50 22.24 9.78
C GLY A 57 2.39 22.06 11.01
N LYS A 58 3.60 21.47 10.88
CA LYS A 58 4.56 21.33 11.98
C LYS A 58 5.42 22.57 12.16
N VAL A 59 6.10 22.70 13.30
CA VAL A 59 7.10 23.77 13.52
C VAL A 59 8.20 23.67 12.44
N ALA A 60 8.64 24.80 11.89
CA ALA A 60 9.55 24.85 10.75
C ALA A 60 10.89 24.10 10.94
N THR A 61 11.32 23.87 12.19
CA THR A 61 12.53 23.09 12.53
C THR A 61 12.24 21.63 12.86
N HIS A 62 11.10 21.09 12.47
CA HIS A 62 10.76 19.71 12.77
C HIS A 62 11.74 18.71 12.12
N HIS A 63 12.14 17.69 12.87
CA HIS A 63 13.07 16.64 12.41
C HIS A 63 12.35 15.40 11.89
N GLU A 64 11.06 15.27 12.22
CA GLU A 64 10.22 14.17 11.78
C GLU A 64 9.92 14.20 10.28
N TRP A 65 9.23 13.15 9.82
CA TRP A 65 8.68 13.07 8.48
C TRP A 65 7.88 14.33 8.10
N CYS A 66 8.17 14.82 6.89
CA CYS A 66 7.60 16.04 6.29
C CYS A 66 6.92 15.67 4.97
N ASN A 67 5.59 15.59 4.95
CA ASN A 67 4.84 15.29 3.72
C ASN A 67 5.11 16.32 2.62
N TYR A 68 5.06 17.61 2.96
CA TYR A 68 5.34 18.70 2.02
C TYR A 68 6.71 18.57 1.34
N ARG A 69 7.76 18.21 2.10
CA ARG A 69 9.11 18.01 1.55
C ARG A 69 9.23 16.71 0.76
N PHE A 70 8.49 15.67 1.13
CA PHE A 70 8.45 14.40 0.42
C PHE A 70 7.80 14.57 -0.97
N GLU A 71 6.64 15.21 -1.02
CA GLU A 71 5.90 15.48 -2.26
C GLU A 71 6.71 16.30 -3.26
N ARG A 72 7.53 17.24 -2.78
CA ARG A 72 8.39 18.10 -3.63
C ARG A 72 9.77 17.53 -3.96
N SER A 73 10.14 16.35 -3.46
CA SER A 73 11.50 15.81 -3.63
C SER A 73 11.47 14.47 -4.38
N PRO A 74 11.70 14.46 -5.70
CA PRO A 74 11.77 13.23 -6.50
C PRO A 74 12.78 12.22 -5.94
N ALA A 75 13.94 12.69 -5.48
CA ALA A 75 14.95 11.84 -4.84
C ALA A 75 14.42 11.12 -3.59
N ARG A 76 13.61 11.77 -2.74
CA ARG A 76 12.98 11.13 -1.59
C ARG A 76 11.91 10.13 -2.00
N GLN A 77 11.13 10.45 -3.03
CA GLN A 77 10.14 9.53 -3.58
C GLN A 77 10.81 8.27 -4.13
N GLN A 78 11.88 8.42 -4.92
CA GLN A 78 12.65 7.31 -5.48
C GLN A 78 13.29 6.45 -4.38
N PHE A 79 13.89 7.08 -3.37
CA PHE A 79 14.44 6.37 -2.20
C PHE A 79 13.39 5.52 -1.47
N MET A 80 12.16 6.01 -1.35
CA MET A 80 11.07 5.25 -0.73
C MET A 80 10.54 4.12 -1.61
N ARG A 81 10.58 4.27 -2.95
CA ARG A 81 10.16 3.21 -3.88
C ARG A 81 11.07 1.98 -3.87
N GLY A 82 12.36 2.16 -3.59
CA GLY A 82 13.36 1.08 -3.59
C GLY A 82 13.51 0.31 -2.28
N ARG A 83 12.72 0.62 -1.24
CA ARG A 83 12.83 -0.06 0.05
C ARG A 83 11.85 -1.22 0.14
N PRO A 84 12.28 -2.40 0.64
CA PRO A 84 11.36 -3.49 0.94
C PRO A 84 10.34 -2.98 1.95
N PHE A 85 9.06 -3.18 1.63
CA PHE A 85 7.97 -2.78 2.50
C PHE A 85 8.02 -3.63 3.77
N VAL A 86 8.25 -2.98 4.92
CA VAL A 86 8.09 -3.65 6.21
C VAL A 86 6.59 -3.81 6.41
N GLN A 87 6.09 -5.01 6.18
CA GLN A 87 4.73 -5.36 6.51
C GLN A 87 4.52 -5.09 8.00
N ARG A 88 3.48 -4.33 8.33
CA ARG A 88 3.05 -4.23 9.73
C ARG A 88 2.74 -5.65 10.18
N VAL A 89 3.25 -6.06 11.34
CA VAL A 89 2.86 -7.34 11.94
C VAL A 89 1.35 -7.27 12.18
N VAL A 90 0.58 -7.92 11.30
CA VAL A 90 -0.86 -8.08 11.47
C VAL A 90 -1.04 -9.33 12.31
N GLN A 91 -1.87 -9.25 13.34
CA GLN A 91 -2.17 -10.45 14.13
C GLN A 91 -2.87 -11.49 13.23
N PRO A 92 -2.50 -12.78 13.30
CA PRO A 92 -3.06 -13.81 12.43
C PRO A 92 -4.59 -13.83 12.42
N GLU A 93 -5.22 -13.62 13.58
CA GLU A 93 -6.68 -13.58 13.72
C GLU A 93 -7.31 -12.41 12.95
N GLU A 94 -6.72 -11.21 13.00
CA GLU A 94 -7.22 -10.02 12.30
C GLU A 94 -7.17 -10.23 10.78
N LEU A 95 -6.09 -10.85 10.29
CA LEU A 95 -5.93 -11.17 8.88
C LEU A 95 -7.01 -12.17 8.42
N LEU A 96 -7.22 -13.24 9.17
CA LEU A 96 -8.20 -14.27 8.86
C LEU A 96 -9.64 -13.74 8.87
N LEU A 97 -9.98 -12.90 9.86
CA LEU A 97 -11.29 -12.25 9.95
C LEU A 97 -11.54 -11.31 8.77
N LYS A 98 -10.54 -10.50 8.40
CA LYS A 98 -10.65 -9.62 7.24
C LYS A 98 -10.81 -10.38 5.93
N ILE A 99 -10.05 -11.44 5.71
CA ILE A 99 -10.16 -12.22 4.48
C ILE A 99 -11.55 -12.88 4.43
N SER A 100 -12.01 -13.45 5.55
CA SER A 100 -13.30 -14.13 5.62
C SER A 100 -14.48 -13.20 5.35
N SER A 101 -14.41 -11.92 5.77
CA SER A 101 -15.46 -10.94 5.48
C SER A 101 -15.48 -10.47 4.02
N LEU A 102 -14.38 -10.62 3.29
CA LEU A 102 -14.27 -10.26 1.88
C LEU A 102 -14.69 -11.39 0.93
N LEU A 103 -14.73 -12.65 1.41
CA LEU A 103 -15.11 -13.79 0.60
C LEU A 103 -16.64 -13.98 0.57
N PRO A 104 -17.25 -14.16 -0.62
CA PRO A 104 -18.69 -14.33 -0.71
C PRO A 104 -19.14 -15.66 -0.13
N MET A 105 -20.26 -15.63 0.61
CA MET A 105 -20.89 -16.81 1.22
C MET A 105 -21.46 -17.79 0.18
N SER A 106 -21.58 -17.38 -1.09
CA SER A 106 -22.03 -18.22 -2.20
C SER A 106 -20.99 -19.23 -2.69
N LEU A 107 -19.70 -19.05 -2.35
CA LEU A 107 -18.66 -20.02 -2.67
C LEU A 107 -18.83 -21.29 -1.82
N PRO A 108 -18.65 -22.50 -2.38
CA PRO A 108 -18.55 -23.73 -1.60
C PRO A 108 -17.50 -23.61 -0.50
N ALA A 109 -17.74 -24.23 0.66
CA ALA A 109 -16.88 -24.08 1.83
C ALA A 109 -15.41 -24.44 1.55
N HIS A 110 -15.17 -25.56 0.85
CA HIS A 110 -13.81 -25.99 0.48
C HIS A 110 -13.09 -24.99 -0.43
N ILE A 111 -13.76 -24.45 -1.46
CA ILE A 111 -13.18 -23.41 -2.33
C ILE A 111 -12.87 -22.14 -1.53
N ARG A 112 -13.75 -21.77 -0.60
CA ARG A 112 -13.55 -20.59 0.23
C ARG A 112 -12.34 -20.73 1.13
N ASP A 113 -12.12 -21.91 1.69
CA ASP A 113 -10.97 -22.20 2.54
C ASP A 113 -9.66 -22.21 1.74
N ASP A 114 -9.66 -22.77 0.52
CA ASP A 114 -8.51 -22.73 -0.39
C ASP A 114 -8.15 -21.28 -0.76
N VAL A 115 -9.14 -20.47 -1.15
CA VAL A 115 -8.93 -19.05 -1.46
C VAL A 115 -8.41 -18.30 -0.22
N ARG A 116 -8.92 -18.61 0.97
CA ARG A 116 -8.44 -18.00 2.22
C ARG A 116 -6.96 -18.31 2.44
N GLN A 117 -6.57 -19.57 2.29
CA GLN A 117 -5.18 -19.99 2.46
C GLN A 117 -4.25 -19.32 1.45
N GLU A 118 -4.65 -19.25 0.18
CA GLU A 118 -3.83 -18.62 -0.86
C GLU A 118 -3.61 -17.12 -0.59
N ILE A 119 -4.67 -16.40 -0.18
CA ILE A 119 -4.56 -14.98 0.17
C ILE A 119 -3.66 -14.77 1.40
N VAL A 120 -3.77 -15.63 2.42
CA VAL A 120 -2.88 -15.57 3.59
C VAL A 120 -1.42 -15.75 3.17
N LEU A 121 -1.15 -16.73 2.32
CA LEU A 121 0.20 -17.05 1.86
C LEU A 121 0.79 -15.91 1.03
N ALA A 122 0.01 -15.31 0.12
CA ALA A 122 0.41 -14.14 -0.66
C ALA A 122 0.67 -12.90 0.22
N VAL A 123 -0.04 -12.75 1.33
CA VAL A 123 0.25 -11.69 2.32
C VAL A 123 1.56 -12.01 3.03
N LEU A 124 1.73 -13.21 3.59
CA LEU A 124 2.92 -13.56 4.39
C LEU A 124 4.22 -13.55 3.57
N THR A 125 4.15 -13.90 2.28
CA THR A 125 5.28 -13.86 1.34
C THR A 125 5.56 -12.44 0.80
N GLY A 126 4.68 -11.48 1.07
CA GLY A 126 4.82 -10.10 0.62
C GLY A 126 4.41 -9.84 -0.83
N GLU A 127 3.79 -10.81 -1.51
CA GLU A 127 3.26 -10.64 -2.87
C GLU A 127 2.13 -9.60 -2.93
N ILE A 128 1.31 -9.53 -1.88
CA ILE A 128 0.22 -8.56 -1.76
C ILE A 128 0.25 -7.84 -0.41
N ARG A 129 -0.22 -6.58 -0.40
CA ARG A 129 -0.31 -5.80 0.84
C ARG A 129 -1.64 -6.05 1.53
N TYR A 130 -1.67 -5.94 2.86
CA TYR A 130 -2.90 -6.00 3.66
C TYR A 130 -4.01 -5.05 3.17
N ARG A 131 -3.64 -3.87 2.65
CA ARG A 131 -4.60 -2.88 2.10
C ARG A 131 -5.12 -3.26 0.72
N GLU A 132 -4.38 -4.08 -0.03
CA GLU A 132 -4.68 -4.48 -1.40
C GLU A 132 -5.50 -5.77 -1.47
N ILE A 133 -5.71 -6.47 -0.34
CA ILE A 133 -6.50 -7.70 -0.29
C ILE A 133 -7.86 -7.49 -0.97
N GLY A 134 -8.59 -6.44 -0.58
CA GLY A 134 -9.94 -6.17 -1.10
C GLY A 134 -10.00 -6.01 -2.63
N SER A 135 -9.01 -5.35 -3.23
CA SER A 135 -8.98 -5.17 -4.69
C SER A 135 -8.56 -6.43 -5.43
N LYS A 136 -7.81 -7.34 -4.80
CA LYS A 136 -7.25 -8.55 -5.42
C LYS A 136 -8.04 -9.83 -5.15
N VAL A 137 -8.99 -9.84 -4.19
CA VAL A 137 -9.76 -11.05 -3.82
C VAL A 137 -10.36 -11.78 -5.02
N ARG A 138 -10.93 -11.05 -6.00
CA ARG A 138 -11.54 -11.67 -7.20
C ARG A 138 -10.52 -12.42 -8.07
N GLU A 139 -9.28 -11.95 -8.12
CA GLU A 139 -8.21 -12.61 -8.88
C GLU A 139 -7.88 -13.97 -8.26
N PHE A 140 -7.78 -14.04 -6.93
CA PHE A 140 -7.56 -15.29 -6.19
C PHE A 140 -8.73 -16.26 -6.36
N ILE A 141 -9.98 -15.79 -6.23
CA ILE A 141 -11.16 -16.64 -6.48
C ILE A 141 -11.11 -17.23 -7.89
N SER A 142 -10.83 -16.38 -8.89
CA SER A 142 -10.77 -16.82 -10.30
C SER A 142 -9.64 -17.83 -10.54
N ARG A 143 -8.52 -17.70 -9.83
CA ARG A 143 -7.38 -18.60 -9.94
C ARG A 143 -7.68 -19.96 -9.33
N VAL A 144 -8.20 -19.99 -8.08
CA VAL A 144 -8.60 -21.24 -7.42
C VAL A 144 -9.69 -21.96 -8.21
N PHE A 145 -10.68 -21.22 -8.72
CA PHE A 145 -11.75 -21.80 -9.52
C PHE A 145 -11.26 -22.42 -10.84
N LYS A 146 -10.17 -21.91 -11.44
CA LYS A 146 -9.54 -22.54 -12.61
C LYS A 146 -8.81 -23.85 -12.26
N LEU A 147 -8.28 -23.96 -11.04
CA LEU A 147 -7.60 -25.16 -10.55
C LEU A 147 -8.57 -26.28 -10.18
N HIS A 148 -9.85 -25.94 -9.93
CA HIS A 148 -10.94 -26.88 -9.68
C HIS A 148 -11.85 -27.00 -10.91
N PRO A 149 -11.48 -27.75 -11.96
CA PRO A 149 -12.33 -27.95 -13.12
C PRO A 149 -13.50 -28.87 -12.77
N ALA A 150 -14.56 -28.32 -12.19
CA ALA A 150 -15.89 -28.94 -12.21
C ALA A 150 -16.47 -28.79 -13.62
N ARG A 151 -15.86 -29.48 -14.60
CA ARG A 151 -16.31 -29.48 -16.01
C ARG A 151 -17.69 -30.12 -16.15
N PHE A 152 -18.04 -30.96 -15.19
CA PHE A 152 -19.35 -31.53 -14.94
C PHE A 152 -19.61 -31.21 -13.46
N GLY A 153 -20.77 -30.65 -13.10
CA GLY A 153 -21.09 -30.32 -11.70
C GLY A 153 -21.12 -31.57 -10.80
N PRO A 154 -21.78 -31.54 -9.64
CA PRO A 154 -22.04 -32.77 -8.89
C PRO A 154 -22.94 -33.69 -9.72
N VAL A 155 -22.34 -34.57 -10.52
CA VAL A 155 -23.05 -35.62 -11.25
C VAL A 155 -23.06 -36.85 -10.37
N SER A 156 -24.25 -37.36 -10.06
CA SER A 156 -24.39 -38.60 -9.31
C SER A 156 -23.77 -39.76 -10.10
N LEU A 157 -23.10 -40.69 -9.40
CA LEU A 157 -22.64 -41.95 -10.00
C LEU A 157 -23.80 -42.81 -10.51
N ASP A 158 -25.01 -42.59 -9.98
CA ASP A 158 -26.26 -43.19 -10.46
C ASP A 158 -26.85 -42.48 -11.69
N ALA A 159 -26.26 -41.37 -12.15
CA ALA A 159 -26.75 -40.68 -13.32
C ALA A 159 -26.58 -41.54 -14.57
N ILE A 160 -27.62 -41.59 -15.39
CA ILE A 160 -27.63 -42.30 -16.67
C ILE A 160 -26.72 -41.54 -17.65
N VAL A 161 -25.85 -42.28 -18.34
CA VAL A 161 -25.00 -41.74 -19.40
C VAL A 161 -25.87 -41.37 -20.61
N PRO A 162 -25.88 -40.09 -21.04
CA PRO A 162 -26.70 -39.65 -22.16
C PRO A 162 -26.41 -40.45 -23.43
N GLY A 163 -27.44 -41.00 -24.08
CA GLY A 163 -27.30 -41.77 -25.33
C GLY A 163 -27.01 -43.26 -25.16
N THR A 164 -27.19 -43.81 -23.95
CA THR A 164 -27.03 -45.24 -23.65
C THR A 164 -28.33 -45.85 -23.11
N ASP A 165 -28.47 -47.18 -23.21
CA ASP A 165 -29.61 -47.94 -22.65
C ASP A 165 -29.46 -48.11 -21.13
N ASN A 166 -29.71 -47.03 -20.38
CA ASN A 166 -29.66 -47.00 -18.90
C ASN A 166 -28.30 -47.32 -18.26
N LEU A 167 -27.19 -47.18 -18.99
CA LEU A 167 -25.86 -47.35 -18.43
C LEU A 167 -25.59 -46.23 -17.42
N ARG A 168 -25.27 -46.57 -16.18
CA ARG A 168 -24.94 -45.59 -15.14
C ARG A 168 -23.44 -45.29 -15.18
N LEU A 169 -23.06 -44.11 -14.68
CA LEU A 169 -21.64 -43.76 -14.59
C LEU A 169 -20.85 -44.75 -13.71
N ILE A 170 -21.48 -45.31 -12.67
CA ILE A 170 -20.85 -46.34 -11.82
C ILE A 170 -20.45 -47.61 -12.61
N ASP A 171 -21.20 -47.95 -13.67
CA ASP A 171 -20.95 -49.15 -14.49
C ASP A 171 -19.70 -49.00 -15.39
N THR A 172 -19.17 -47.78 -15.52
CA THR A 172 -17.97 -47.49 -16.31
C THR A 172 -16.67 -47.60 -15.52
N ILE A 173 -16.75 -47.81 -14.21
CA ILE A 173 -15.57 -47.94 -13.35
C ILE A 173 -15.18 -49.43 -13.33
N GLU A 174 -14.08 -49.79 -14.00
CA GLU A 174 -13.53 -51.15 -13.94
C GLU A 174 -13.15 -51.50 -12.50
N SER A 175 -13.69 -52.61 -12.01
CA SER A 175 -13.49 -53.14 -10.66
C SER A 175 -12.18 -53.92 -10.52
N ASP A 176 -11.08 -53.41 -11.08
CA ASP A 176 -9.80 -54.12 -11.07
C ASP A 176 -8.90 -53.67 -9.90
N ARG A 177 -9.16 -54.28 -8.73
CA ARG A 177 -8.19 -54.83 -7.74
C ARG A 177 -8.64 -54.67 -6.28
N PRO A 178 -8.74 -55.77 -5.51
CA PRO A 178 -8.80 -55.71 -4.06
C PRO A 178 -7.40 -55.43 -3.50
N HIS A 179 -7.20 -54.25 -2.92
CA HIS A 179 -6.06 -54.02 -2.03
C HIS A 179 -6.42 -54.50 -0.63
N PHE A 180 -6.00 -55.72 -0.29
CA PHE A 180 -5.85 -56.16 1.09
C PHE A 180 -4.53 -55.64 1.67
#